data_AF-A0A426U5U4-F1
#
_entry.id   AF-A0A426U5U4-F1
#
_cell.length_a   1.000
_cell.length_b   1.000
_cell.length_c   1.000
_cell.angle_alpha   90.00
_cell.angle_beta   90.00
_cell.angle_gamma   90.00
#
_symmetry.space_group_name_H-M   'P 1'
#
loop_
_entity.id
_entity.type
_entity.pdbx_description
1 polymer ?
#
loop_
_entity_poly.entity_id
_entity_poly.type
_entity_poly.pdbx_seq_one_letter_code
_entity_poly.pdbx_strand_id
1 'polypeptide(L)'
;MSHDHDMERALRRLAEDAAHQGAGQAQRGIAAAVTTATHAATDALHAHAGRRDAHVTPGYYLAKTSSPNQRVHWRDLEGRPPLGGIDPTLLELAADQLVSDTVPDERLPIAAIGEVSPKLVRANDPRLSGASLVRRSSESLAAGDWIGLHEVAGEQRARRATPTTPGGAAGFVAESAGVNEVVNIFVNGENQWGTVTGATAADIGRTVFLTTHGKASLTPPAQVGETIQPMGVIVGFNGLRTCVLVRFEFRFRLRE
;
A
#
# COMPACT_ATOMS: atom_id res chain seq x y z
N MET A 1 54.67 -24.22 60.73
CA MET A 1 54.77 -23.74 59.34
C MET A 1 53.77 -24.37 58.36
N SER A 2 53.19 -25.57 58.60
CA SER A 2 52.16 -26.14 57.69
C SER A 2 50.80 -25.42 57.76
N HIS A 3 50.38 -24.98 58.96
CA HIS A 3 49.03 -24.45 59.19
C HIS A 3 48.80 -23.06 58.55
N ASP A 4 49.85 -22.22 58.50
CA ASP A 4 49.76 -20.90 57.87
C ASP A 4 49.57 -20.99 56.35
N HIS A 5 50.19 -21.97 55.69
CA HIS A 5 50.02 -22.17 54.25
C HIS A 5 48.64 -22.72 53.87
N ASP A 6 48.03 -23.52 54.75
CA ASP A 6 46.67 -24.01 54.54
C ASP A 6 45.63 -22.88 54.71
N MET A 7 45.85 -22.00 55.70
CA MET A 7 45.02 -20.81 55.90
C MET A 7 45.17 -19.80 54.75
N GLU A 8 46.39 -19.57 54.26
CA GLU A 8 46.64 -18.70 53.12
C GLU A 8 45.96 -19.22 51.84
N ARG A 9 45.99 -20.54 51.60
CA ARG A 9 45.27 -21.16 50.46
C ARG A 9 43.76 -21.07 50.60
N ALA A 10 43.23 -21.25 51.81
CA ALA A 10 41.80 -21.12 52.07
C ALA A 10 41.31 -19.68 51.81
N LEU A 11 42.09 -18.68 52.24
CA LEU A 11 41.76 -17.27 52.00
C LEU A 11 41.82 -16.89 50.52
N ARG A 12 42.79 -17.42 49.75
CA ARG A 12 42.83 -17.18 48.29
C ARG A 12 41.63 -17.78 47.58
N ARG A 13 41.23 -19.01 47.92
CA ARG A 13 40.02 -19.64 47.35
C ARG A 13 38.77 -18.84 47.69
N LEU A 14 38.64 -18.39 48.94
CA LEU A 14 37.50 -17.56 49.35
C LEU A 14 37.44 -16.22 48.59
N ALA A 15 38.60 -15.61 48.33
CA ALA A 15 38.69 -14.37 47.54
C ALA A 15 38.32 -14.60 46.06
N GLU A 16 38.76 -15.71 45.46
CA GLU A 16 38.39 -16.12 44.10
C GLU A 16 36.88 -16.40 43.99
N ASP A 17 36.31 -17.13 44.95
CA ASP A 17 34.88 -17.42 45.01
C ASP A 17 34.05 -16.13 45.18
N ALA A 18 34.48 -15.21 46.04
CA ALA A 18 33.84 -13.91 46.22
C ALA A 18 33.90 -13.06 44.94
N ALA A 19 35.02 -13.08 44.21
CA ALA A 19 35.16 -12.39 42.93
C ALA A 19 34.23 -12.98 41.85
N HIS A 20 34.13 -14.32 41.76
CA HIS A 20 33.20 -14.99 40.85
C HIS A 20 31.74 -14.71 41.20
N GLN A 21 31.38 -14.72 42.48
CA GLN A 21 30.04 -14.36 42.94
C GLN A 21 29.69 -12.89 42.63
N GLY A 22 30.64 -11.97 42.86
CA GLY A 22 30.48 -10.55 42.54
C GLY A 22 30.29 -10.29 41.04
N ALA A 23 31.09 -10.95 40.19
CA ALA A 23 30.94 -10.86 38.73
C ALA A 23 29.57 -11.40 38.27
N GLY A 24 29.12 -12.53 38.83
CA GLY A 24 27.81 -13.12 38.51
C GLY A 24 26.62 -12.31 39.03
N GLN A 25 26.77 -11.55 40.11
CA GLN A 25 25.75 -10.61 40.59
C GLN A 25 25.71 -9.35 39.72
N ALA A 26 26.86 -8.80 39.33
CA ALA A 26 26.95 -7.65 38.42
C ALA A 26 26.34 -7.95 37.06
N GLN A 27 26.64 -9.11 36.47
CA GLN A 27 26.05 -9.56 35.20
C GLN A 27 24.52 -9.73 35.29
N ARG A 28 24.01 -10.26 36.40
CA ARG A 28 22.56 -10.38 36.64
C ARG A 28 21.89 -9.01 36.81
N GLY A 29 22.54 -8.07 37.50
CA GLY A 29 22.06 -6.70 37.63
C GLY A 29 21.99 -5.97 36.29
N ILE A 30 23.01 -6.12 35.44
CA ILE A 30 23.03 -5.56 34.08
C ILE A 30 21.91 -6.17 33.23
N ALA A 31 21.74 -7.50 33.26
CA ALA A 31 20.68 -8.17 32.51
C ALA A 31 19.28 -7.70 32.93
N ALA A 32 19.04 -7.52 34.23
CA ALA A 32 17.77 -6.97 34.74
C ALA A 32 17.54 -5.53 34.30
N ALA A 33 18.57 -4.68 34.34
CA ALA A 33 18.48 -3.29 33.88
C ALA A 33 18.20 -3.20 32.37
N VAL A 34 18.85 -4.04 31.56
CA VAL A 34 18.63 -4.12 30.10
C VAL A 34 17.19 -4.56 29.79
N THR A 35 16.67 -5.56 30.49
CA THR A 35 15.28 -6.02 30.31
C THR A 35 14.28 -4.91 30.66
N THR A 36 14.48 -4.22 31.79
CA THR A 36 13.63 -3.08 32.18
C THR A 36 13.68 -1.94 31.17
N ALA A 37 14.87 -1.59 30.66
CA ALA A 37 15.03 -0.56 29.63
C ALA A 37 14.37 -0.97 28.30
N THR A 38 14.46 -2.25 27.93
CA THR A 38 13.83 -2.80 26.72
C THR A 38 12.30 -2.75 26.83
N HIS A 39 11.73 -3.10 27.98
CA HIS A 39 10.30 -2.99 28.22
C HIS A 39 9.86 -1.52 28.19
N ALA A 40 10.57 -0.62 28.86
CA ALA A 40 10.25 0.81 28.86
C ALA A 40 10.29 1.42 27.44
N ALA A 41 11.28 1.03 26.63
CA ALA A 41 11.37 1.44 25.22
C ALA A 41 10.22 0.86 24.38
N THR A 42 9.85 -0.40 24.62
CA THR A 42 8.73 -1.07 23.96
C THR A 42 7.39 -0.42 24.32
N ASP A 43 7.19 -0.08 25.60
CA ASP A 43 6.00 0.61 26.09
C ASP A 43 5.92 2.04 25.53
N ALA A 44 7.05 2.76 25.46
CA ALA A 44 7.12 4.07 24.81
C ALA A 44 6.80 3.99 23.31
N LEU A 45 7.29 2.95 22.62
CA LEU A 45 6.98 2.71 21.20
C LEU A 45 5.49 2.38 21.00
N HIS A 46 4.90 1.53 21.85
CA HIS A 46 3.47 1.24 21.81
C HIS A 46 2.62 2.46 22.13
N ALA A 47 3.00 3.26 23.13
CA ALA A 47 2.32 4.51 23.46
C ALA A 47 2.41 5.52 22.31
N HIS A 48 3.56 5.60 21.62
CA HIS A 48 3.73 6.44 20.44
C HIS A 48 2.90 5.93 19.24
N ALA A 49 2.90 4.63 18.99
CA ALA A 49 2.11 4.00 17.92
C ALA A 49 0.59 4.12 18.15
N GLY A 50 0.16 4.22 19.42
CA GLY A 50 -1.22 4.48 19.80
C GLY A 50 -1.67 5.94 19.63
N ARG A 51 -0.75 6.90 19.43
CA ARG A 51 -1.10 8.30 19.15
C ARG A 51 -1.61 8.45 17.72
N ARG A 52 -2.92 8.62 17.60
CA ARG A 52 -3.58 8.99 16.35
C ARG A 52 -3.55 10.50 16.18
N ASP A 53 -2.43 11.01 15.69
CA ASP A 53 -2.29 12.43 15.36
C ASP A 53 -2.83 12.65 13.94
N ALA A 54 -3.89 13.43 13.81
CA ALA A 54 -4.49 13.83 12.54
C ALA A 54 -4.52 15.35 12.47
N HIS A 55 -4.07 15.89 11.34
CA HIS A 55 -3.78 17.30 11.15
C HIS A 55 -4.39 17.81 9.85
N VAL A 56 -4.88 19.04 9.89
CA VAL A 56 -5.51 19.72 8.76
C VAL A 56 -4.64 20.91 8.36
N THR A 57 -4.40 21.10 7.07
CA THR A 57 -3.81 22.31 6.47
C THR A 57 -4.74 22.73 5.34
N PRO A 58 -4.81 24.02 4.95
CA PRO A 58 -5.58 24.43 3.79
C PRO A 58 -5.19 23.60 2.56
N GLY A 59 -6.11 22.75 2.08
CA GLY A 59 -5.93 21.87 0.94
C GLY A 59 -5.34 20.48 1.22
N TYR A 60 -4.88 20.17 2.44
CA TYR A 60 -4.24 18.89 2.76
C TYR A 60 -4.65 18.33 4.12
N TYR A 61 -4.82 17.00 4.19
CA TYR A 61 -5.08 16.25 5.42
C TYR A 61 -3.92 15.28 5.67
N LEU A 62 -3.31 15.33 6.86
CA LEU A 62 -2.24 14.43 7.27
C LEU A 62 -2.76 13.57 8.42
N ALA A 63 -2.71 12.24 8.29
CA ALA A 63 -3.08 11.33 9.36
C ALA A 63 -1.97 10.33 9.63
N LYS A 64 -1.64 10.16 10.91
CA LYS A 64 -0.78 9.07 11.35
C LYS A 64 -1.56 7.76 11.34
N THR A 65 -1.07 6.80 10.58
CA THR A 65 -1.53 5.41 10.61
C THR A 65 -0.59 4.60 11.49
N SER A 66 -1.13 3.71 12.34
CA SER A 66 -0.31 2.82 13.17
C SER A 66 0.16 1.57 12.42
N SER A 67 -0.31 1.37 11.19
CA SER A 67 0.11 0.30 10.28
C SER A 67 0.14 0.80 8.84
N PRO A 68 1.10 0.35 8.01
CA PRO A 68 1.18 0.73 6.59
C PRO A 68 -0.01 0.22 5.76
N ASN A 69 -0.79 -0.75 6.26
CA ASN A 69 -1.99 -1.25 5.57
C ASN A 69 -3.30 -0.60 6.09
N GLN A 70 -3.20 0.28 7.08
CA GLN A 70 -4.38 0.91 7.68
C GLN A 70 -4.85 2.06 6.79
N ARG A 71 -6.10 1.96 6.30
CA ARG A 71 -6.74 3.05 5.58
C ARG A 71 -7.19 4.15 6.55
N VAL A 72 -6.89 5.40 6.21
CA VAL A 72 -7.38 6.57 6.94
C VAL A 72 -8.87 6.74 6.65
N HIS A 73 -9.73 6.78 7.67
CA HIS A 73 -11.15 7.08 7.50
C HIS A 73 -11.40 8.57 7.67
N TRP A 74 -12.37 9.14 6.93
CA TRP A 74 -12.73 10.56 7.03
C TRP A 74 -13.08 11.00 8.46
N ARG A 75 -13.76 10.12 9.21
CA ARG A 75 -14.11 10.35 10.62
C ARG A 75 -12.89 10.55 11.52
N ASP A 76 -11.71 10.07 11.12
CA ASP A 76 -10.47 10.26 11.87
C ASP A 76 -9.89 11.70 11.68
N LEU A 77 -10.30 12.39 10.61
CA LEU A 77 -9.85 13.73 10.21
C LEU A 77 -10.83 14.85 10.60
N GLU A 78 -12.13 14.55 10.60
CA GLU A 78 -13.20 15.52 10.84
C GLU A 78 -13.08 16.20 12.22
N GLY A 79 -13.08 17.54 12.24
CA GLY A 79 -13.04 18.34 13.48
C GLY A 79 -11.66 18.49 14.13
N ARG A 80 -10.59 18.03 13.48
CA ARG A 80 -9.22 18.19 14.01
C ARG A 80 -8.68 19.61 13.77
N PRO A 81 -7.99 20.20 14.76
CA PRO A 81 -7.43 21.54 14.62
C PRO A 81 -6.31 21.54 13.56
N PRO A 82 -6.14 22.66 12.84
CA PRO A 82 -5.02 22.81 11.93
C PRO A 82 -3.67 22.80 12.67
N LEU A 83 -2.59 22.44 11.98
CA LEU A 83 -1.23 22.55 12.54
C LEU A 83 -0.95 24.02 12.87
N GLY A 84 -0.99 24.35 14.15
CA GLY A 84 -0.62 25.67 14.63
C GLY A 84 0.85 25.93 14.32
N GLY A 85 1.11 26.85 13.38
CA GLY A 85 2.44 27.43 13.17
C GLY A 85 3.42 26.63 12.31
N ILE A 86 2.99 25.59 11.60
CA ILE A 86 3.83 24.96 10.56
C ILE A 86 3.44 25.56 9.22
N ASP A 87 4.36 26.30 8.61
CA ASP A 87 4.23 26.71 7.22
C ASP A 87 4.48 25.49 6.32
N PRO A 88 3.49 25.01 5.55
CA PRO A 88 3.63 23.85 4.69
C PRO A 88 4.67 24.03 3.57
N THR A 89 5.08 25.28 3.28
CA THR A 89 6.17 25.54 2.33
C THR A 89 7.55 25.26 2.89
N LEU A 90 7.68 25.10 4.23
CA LEU A 90 8.92 24.72 4.92
C LEU A 90 9.02 23.22 5.20
N LEU A 91 7.97 22.46 4.88
CA LEU A 91 7.99 21.00 4.92
C LEU A 91 8.73 20.48 3.68
N GLU A 92 10.06 20.44 3.74
CA GLU A 92 10.87 19.64 2.82
C GLU A 92 10.66 18.16 3.15
N LEU A 93 9.59 17.59 2.59
CA LEU A 93 9.41 16.14 2.58
C LEU A 93 10.48 15.56 1.64
N ALA A 94 11.48 14.91 2.23
CA ALA A 94 12.43 14.15 1.44
C ALA A 94 11.67 13.13 0.56
N ALA A 95 12.16 12.89 -0.66
CA ALA A 95 11.42 12.10 -1.65
C ALA A 95 11.14 10.66 -1.19
N ASP A 96 11.87 10.15 -0.19
CA ASP A 96 11.67 8.88 0.50
C ASP A 96 10.58 8.91 1.59
N GLN A 97 10.14 10.08 2.04
CA GLN A 97 9.07 10.26 3.04
C GLN A 97 7.70 10.53 2.41
N LEU A 98 7.65 10.86 1.11
CA LEU A 98 6.43 10.88 0.31
C LEU A 98 5.99 9.45 -0.05
N VAL A 99 5.33 8.78 0.88
CA VAL A 99 4.60 7.53 0.58
C VAL A 99 3.20 7.89 0.12
N SER A 100 3.10 8.37 -1.13
CA SER A 100 1.85 8.11 -1.88
C SER A 100 1.78 6.59 -2.08
N ASP A 101 0.59 6.00 -2.05
CA ASP A 101 0.28 4.55 -2.07
C ASP A 101 0.77 3.75 -3.30
N THR A 102 1.82 4.23 -3.96
CA THR A 102 2.58 3.54 -4.99
C THR A 102 4.05 3.73 -4.71
N VAL A 103 4.70 2.67 -4.25
CA VAL A 103 6.13 2.51 -4.46
C VAL A 103 6.32 2.41 -5.97
N PRO A 104 7.02 3.35 -6.63
CA PRO A 104 7.36 3.19 -8.04
C PRO A 104 8.18 1.91 -8.19
N ASP A 105 7.95 1.13 -9.25
CA ASP A 105 8.69 -0.11 -9.52
C ASP A 105 10.21 0.12 -9.50
N GLU A 106 10.65 1.33 -9.86
CA GLU A 106 12.02 1.83 -9.81
C GLU A 106 12.66 1.86 -8.41
N ARG A 107 11.85 1.87 -7.34
CA ARG A 107 12.29 1.94 -5.93
C ARG A 107 12.16 0.61 -5.19
N LEU A 108 11.54 -0.41 -5.79
CA LEU A 108 11.69 -1.78 -5.33
C LEU A 108 13.02 -2.30 -5.90
N PRO A 109 13.88 -2.96 -5.11
CA PRO A 109 15.07 -3.55 -5.66
C PRO A 109 14.62 -4.76 -6.52
N ILE A 110 14.44 -4.49 -7.82
CA ILE A 110 14.05 -5.48 -8.82
C ILE A 110 15.29 -6.28 -9.17
N ALA A 111 15.18 -7.61 -9.06
CA ALA A 111 16.28 -8.50 -9.43
C ALA A 111 16.58 -8.38 -10.93
N ALA A 112 17.87 -8.33 -11.31
CA ALA A 112 18.24 -8.34 -12.72
C ALA A 112 17.76 -9.63 -13.41
N ILE A 113 17.56 -9.60 -14.73
CA ILE A 113 17.14 -10.79 -15.50
C ILE A 113 18.12 -11.93 -15.25
N GLY A 114 17.62 -13.03 -14.68
CA GLY A 114 18.42 -14.22 -14.34
C GLY A 114 18.87 -14.32 -12.87
N GLU A 115 18.63 -13.30 -12.05
CA GLU A 115 19.03 -13.30 -10.64
C GLU A 115 17.96 -13.95 -9.73
N VAL A 116 18.38 -14.96 -8.96
CA VAL A 116 17.51 -15.70 -8.04
C VAL A 116 17.79 -15.23 -6.62
N SER A 117 17.10 -14.18 -6.17
CA SER A 117 17.18 -13.70 -4.78
C SER A 117 15.84 -13.83 -4.06
N PRO A 118 15.78 -14.43 -2.86
CA PRO A 118 14.56 -14.51 -2.06
C PRO A 118 14.15 -13.17 -1.41
N LYS A 119 14.98 -12.12 -1.56
CA LYS A 119 14.76 -10.79 -0.95
C LYS A 119 14.36 -9.70 -1.95
N LEU A 120 14.44 -9.99 -3.26
CA LEU A 120 14.15 -9.04 -4.34
C LEU A 120 12.82 -9.38 -4.98
N VAL A 121 12.03 -8.36 -5.31
CA VAL A 121 10.74 -8.53 -5.99
C VAL A 121 11.02 -8.66 -7.48
N ARG A 122 10.51 -9.71 -8.13
CA ARG A 122 10.67 -9.87 -9.58
C ARG A 122 9.60 -9.07 -10.32
N ALA A 123 9.87 -8.64 -11.55
CA ALA A 123 8.85 -7.99 -12.39
C ALA A 123 7.61 -8.88 -12.66
N ASN A 124 7.75 -10.20 -12.49
CA ASN A 124 6.66 -11.18 -12.60
C ASN A 124 6.22 -11.75 -11.24
N ASP A 125 6.55 -11.08 -10.13
CA ASP A 125 6.22 -11.57 -8.80
C ASP A 125 4.69 -11.51 -8.56
N PRO A 126 4.05 -12.63 -8.20
CA PRO A 126 2.60 -12.68 -7.99
C PRO A 126 2.10 -11.78 -6.85
N ARG A 127 3.01 -11.27 -6.00
CA ARG A 127 2.71 -10.25 -4.97
C ARG A 127 2.48 -8.86 -5.56
N LEU A 128 3.04 -8.56 -6.74
CA LEU A 128 2.74 -7.34 -7.51
C LEU A 128 1.44 -7.48 -8.31
N SER A 129 1.08 -8.69 -8.74
CA SER A 129 -0.19 -8.99 -9.44
C SER A 129 -1.33 -9.40 -8.50
N GLY A 130 -1.25 -9.00 -7.23
CA GLY A 130 -1.98 -9.63 -6.13
C GLY A 130 -3.46 -9.24 -6.00
N ALA A 131 -4.31 -9.77 -6.88
CA ALA A 131 -5.66 -10.32 -6.63
C ALA A 131 -6.48 -10.32 -7.93
N SER A 132 -6.25 -11.30 -8.81
CA SER A 132 -7.16 -11.50 -9.95
C SER A 132 -8.48 -12.12 -9.47
N LEU A 133 -9.61 -11.47 -9.73
CA LEU A 133 -10.92 -12.07 -9.49
C LEU A 133 -11.27 -12.95 -10.69
N VAL A 134 -11.50 -14.24 -10.44
CA VAL A 134 -11.95 -15.18 -11.48
C VAL A 134 -13.47 -15.17 -11.52
N ARG A 135 -14.06 -14.80 -12.66
CA ARG A 135 -15.51 -14.74 -12.86
C ARG A 135 -15.90 -15.26 -14.24
N ARG A 136 -17.19 -15.53 -14.46
CA ARG A 136 -17.70 -15.74 -15.82
C ARG A 136 -18.17 -14.42 -16.42
N SER A 137 -17.86 -14.19 -17.70
CA SER A 137 -18.37 -13.05 -18.44
C SER A 137 -19.86 -13.19 -18.73
N SER A 138 -20.61 -12.09 -18.67
CA SER A 138 -22.01 -12.02 -19.13
C SER A 138 -22.13 -11.49 -20.56
N GLU A 139 -21.04 -10.98 -21.12
CA GLU A 139 -20.95 -10.42 -22.46
C GLU A 139 -19.54 -10.62 -23.02
N SER A 140 -19.34 -10.38 -24.32
CA SER A 140 -18.00 -10.40 -24.91
C SER A 140 -17.15 -9.24 -24.36
N LEU A 141 -15.96 -9.57 -23.88
CA LEU A 141 -14.96 -8.63 -23.34
C LEU A 141 -13.75 -8.58 -24.27
N ALA A 142 -13.22 -7.38 -24.50
CA ALA A 142 -11.96 -7.20 -25.20
C ALA A 142 -10.81 -7.01 -24.20
N ALA A 143 -9.59 -7.36 -24.60
CA ALA A 143 -8.39 -7.03 -23.83
C ALA A 143 -8.34 -5.51 -23.57
N GLY A 144 -8.08 -5.16 -22.32
CA GLY A 144 -8.02 -3.78 -21.83
C GLY A 144 -9.35 -3.18 -21.40
N ASP A 145 -10.47 -3.90 -21.53
CA ASP A 145 -11.75 -3.43 -21.04
C ASP A 145 -11.76 -3.33 -19.50
N TRP A 146 -12.31 -2.22 -18.99
CA TRP A 146 -12.60 -2.04 -17.58
C TRP A 146 -13.85 -2.84 -17.21
N ILE A 147 -13.78 -3.61 -16.12
CA ILE A 147 -14.81 -4.59 -15.76
C ILE A 147 -15.55 -4.17 -14.51
N GLY A 148 -16.88 -4.18 -14.58
CA GLY A 148 -17.79 -4.11 -13.44
C GLY A 148 -18.30 -5.51 -13.06
N LEU A 149 -18.62 -5.67 -11.77
CA LEU A 149 -19.22 -6.89 -11.24
C LEU A 149 -20.72 -6.68 -11.07
N HIS A 150 -21.52 -7.67 -11.42
CA HIS A 150 -22.97 -7.67 -11.21
C HIS A 150 -23.45 -9.08 -10.90
N GLU A 151 -24.62 -9.19 -10.29
CA GLU A 151 -25.22 -10.46 -9.92
C GLU A 151 -26.17 -10.95 -11.02
N VAL A 152 -26.08 -12.24 -11.35
CA VAL A 152 -26.99 -12.94 -12.26
C VAL A 152 -27.34 -14.28 -11.61
N ALA A 153 -28.60 -14.44 -11.24
CA ALA A 153 -29.11 -15.67 -10.61
C ALA A 153 -28.29 -16.12 -9.37
N GLY A 154 -27.88 -15.18 -8.51
CA GLY A 154 -27.09 -15.48 -7.31
C GLY A 154 -25.58 -15.64 -7.55
N GLU A 155 -25.12 -15.61 -8.81
CA GLU A 155 -23.70 -15.67 -9.16
C GLU A 155 -23.17 -14.29 -9.56
N GLN A 156 -21.98 -13.92 -9.09
CA GLN A 156 -21.30 -12.74 -9.62
C GLN A 156 -20.72 -13.00 -11.00
N ARG A 157 -21.03 -12.11 -11.94
CA ARG A 157 -20.56 -12.13 -13.32
C ARG A 157 -19.83 -10.84 -13.71
N ALA A 158 -18.90 -10.99 -14.63
CA ALA A 158 -18.12 -9.91 -15.21
C ALA A 158 -18.85 -9.30 -16.41
N ARG A 159 -18.94 -7.97 -16.44
CA ARG A 159 -19.34 -7.20 -17.62
C ARG A 159 -18.44 -5.98 -17.73
N ARG A 160 -18.43 -5.31 -18.87
CA ARG A 160 -17.80 -3.99 -18.99
C ARG A 160 -18.42 -3.02 -18.00
N ALA A 161 -17.57 -2.26 -17.33
CA ALA A 161 -17.97 -1.22 -16.41
C ALA A 161 -18.64 -0.07 -17.18
N THR A 162 -19.61 0.60 -16.56
CA THR A 162 -20.25 1.79 -17.14
C THR A 162 -20.52 2.81 -16.04
N PRO A 163 -20.38 4.12 -16.34
CA PRO A 163 -20.65 5.16 -15.34
C PRO A 163 -22.10 5.16 -14.85
N THR A 164 -23.05 4.65 -15.64
CA THR A 164 -24.48 4.64 -15.31
C THR A 164 -24.90 3.51 -14.36
N THR A 165 -24.05 2.51 -14.16
CA THR A 165 -24.39 1.34 -13.35
C THR A 165 -23.81 1.47 -11.93
N PRO A 166 -24.59 1.12 -10.89
CA PRO A 166 -24.07 1.05 -9.53
C PRO A 166 -22.89 0.07 -9.43
N GLY A 167 -21.78 0.51 -8.83
CA GLY A 167 -20.61 -0.33 -8.56
C GLY A 167 -19.34 0.08 -9.30
N GLY A 168 -19.45 0.71 -10.48
CA GLY A 168 -18.30 1.16 -11.25
C GLY A 168 -17.36 0.03 -11.72
N ALA A 169 -16.11 0.36 -12.02
CA ALA A 169 -15.09 -0.62 -12.40
C ALA A 169 -14.45 -1.26 -11.16
N ALA A 170 -14.38 -2.59 -11.15
CA ALA A 170 -13.68 -3.41 -10.18
C ALA A 170 -12.24 -3.75 -10.59
N GLY A 171 -11.93 -3.71 -11.89
CA GLY A 171 -10.62 -4.03 -12.45
C GLY A 171 -10.61 -3.97 -13.97
N PHE A 172 -9.66 -4.63 -14.61
CA PHE A 172 -9.56 -4.76 -16.06
C PHE A 172 -9.27 -6.21 -16.48
N VAL A 173 -9.47 -6.53 -17.76
CA VAL A 173 -9.06 -7.81 -18.36
C VAL A 173 -7.84 -7.62 -19.25
N ALA A 174 -6.89 -8.55 -19.19
CA ALA A 174 -5.71 -8.53 -20.06
C ALA A 174 -5.96 -9.27 -21.39
N GLU A 175 -6.98 -10.13 -21.45
CA GLU A 175 -7.29 -10.99 -22.59
C GLU A 175 -8.77 -10.86 -22.96
N SER A 176 -9.08 -11.06 -24.24
CA SER A 176 -10.46 -11.10 -24.72
C SER A 176 -11.15 -12.37 -24.25
N ALA A 177 -12.45 -12.28 -24.00
CA ALA A 177 -13.28 -13.42 -23.65
C ALA A 177 -14.65 -13.33 -24.31
N GLY A 178 -15.15 -14.47 -24.78
CA GLY A 178 -16.52 -14.64 -25.24
C GLY A 178 -17.54 -14.57 -24.09
N VAL A 179 -18.81 -14.76 -24.39
CA VAL A 179 -19.89 -14.80 -23.39
C VAL A 179 -19.82 -16.11 -22.60
N ASN A 180 -20.03 -16.06 -21.27
CA ASN A 180 -19.97 -17.19 -20.33
C ASN A 180 -18.59 -17.86 -20.18
N GLU A 181 -17.54 -17.27 -20.73
CA GLU A 181 -16.17 -17.72 -20.56
C GLU A 181 -15.61 -17.29 -19.21
N VAL A 182 -14.62 -18.03 -18.71
CA VAL A 182 -13.92 -17.70 -17.47
C VAL A 182 -12.93 -16.58 -17.75
N VAL A 183 -12.97 -15.53 -16.95
CA VAL A 183 -12.12 -14.34 -17.11
C VAL A 183 -11.39 -14.00 -15.83
N ASN A 184 -10.15 -13.55 -15.98
CA ASN A 184 -9.31 -13.03 -14.91
C ASN A 184 -9.41 -11.51 -14.88
N ILE A 185 -9.92 -10.96 -13.79
CA ILE A 185 -10.08 -9.52 -13.59
C ILE A 185 -8.97 -9.03 -12.68
N PHE A 186 -8.07 -8.22 -13.21
CA PHE A 186 -6.96 -7.62 -12.45
C PHE A 186 -7.45 -6.36 -11.74
N VAL A 187 -7.40 -6.36 -10.40
CA VAL A 187 -7.86 -5.23 -9.58
C VAL A 187 -6.79 -4.14 -9.39
N ASN A 188 -5.55 -4.47 -9.68
CA ASN A 188 -4.36 -3.63 -9.58
C ASN A 188 -3.38 -3.95 -10.72
N GLY A 189 -2.38 -3.10 -10.89
CA GLY A 189 -1.33 -3.25 -11.91
C GLY A 189 -1.53 -2.34 -13.12
N GLU A 190 -0.88 -2.69 -14.23
CA GLU A 190 -0.91 -1.92 -15.46
C GLU A 190 -1.87 -2.51 -16.49
N ASN A 191 -2.85 -1.71 -16.91
CA ASN A 191 -3.67 -2.04 -18.06
C ASN A 191 -2.95 -1.61 -19.35
N GLN A 192 -2.08 -2.48 -19.85
CA GLN A 192 -1.29 -2.24 -21.09
C GLN A 192 -2.12 -2.31 -22.38
N TRP A 193 -3.34 -2.84 -22.29
CA TRP A 193 -4.26 -3.02 -23.42
C TRP A 193 -5.38 -1.98 -23.41
N GLY A 194 -5.36 -1.06 -22.43
CA GLY A 194 -6.33 0.00 -22.28
C GLY A 194 -6.40 0.91 -23.50
N THR A 195 -7.61 1.34 -23.83
CA THR A 195 -7.84 2.40 -24.81
C THR A 195 -8.46 3.58 -24.08
N VAL A 196 -7.75 4.70 -24.07
CA VAL A 196 -8.25 5.97 -23.55
C VAL A 196 -8.58 6.85 -24.75
N THR A 197 -9.86 7.16 -24.94
CA THR A 197 -10.30 7.94 -26.10
C THR A 197 -9.62 9.30 -26.14
N GLY A 198 -8.97 9.62 -27.25
CA GLY A 198 -8.30 10.90 -27.47
C GLY A 198 -6.97 11.08 -26.73
N ALA A 199 -6.44 10.05 -26.06
CA ALA A 199 -5.15 10.14 -25.39
C ALA A 199 -4.00 10.23 -26.39
N THR A 200 -3.00 11.03 -26.03
CA THR A 200 -1.75 11.22 -26.77
C THR A 200 -0.55 10.96 -25.85
N ALA A 201 0.66 10.97 -26.41
CA ALA A 201 1.89 10.87 -25.62
C ALA A 201 2.06 12.03 -24.62
N ALA A 202 1.47 13.20 -24.89
CA ALA A 202 1.52 14.35 -24.00
C ALA A 202 0.65 14.18 -22.74
N ASP A 203 -0.24 13.18 -22.72
CA ASP A 203 -1.16 12.93 -21.61
C ASP A 203 -0.59 11.96 -20.55
N ILE A 204 0.66 11.51 -20.70
CA ILE A 204 1.34 10.72 -19.67
C ILE A 204 1.37 11.51 -18.36
N GLY A 205 1.03 10.85 -17.25
CA GLY A 205 0.86 11.46 -15.93
C GLY A 205 -0.55 11.99 -15.65
N ARG A 206 -1.46 12.02 -16.64
CA ARG A 206 -2.84 12.44 -16.41
C ARG A 206 -3.72 11.31 -15.89
N THR A 207 -4.68 11.67 -15.03
CA THR A 207 -5.72 10.79 -14.53
C THR A 207 -6.77 10.52 -15.60
N VAL A 208 -7.26 9.28 -15.65
CA VAL A 208 -8.33 8.85 -16.55
C VAL A 208 -9.55 8.36 -15.77
N PHE A 209 -10.73 8.55 -16.36
CA PHE A 209 -12.03 8.31 -15.73
C PHE A 209 -12.85 7.31 -16.53
N LEU A 210 -13.68 6.53 -15.86
CA LEU A 210 -14.68 5.67 -16.51
C LEU A 210 -15.77 6.53 -17.14
N THR A 211 -15.87 6.56 -18.48
CA THR A 211 -16.87 7.39 -19.19
C THR A 211 -17.76 6.62 -20.14
N THR A 212 -17.32 5.46 -20.60
CA THR A 212 -18.05 4.68 -21.59
C THR A 212 -17.93 3.21 -21.23
N HIS A 213 -18.84 2.41 -21.78
CA HIS A 213 -18.92 0.97 -21.51
C HIS A 213 -17.56 0.29 -21.76
N GLY A 214 -16.86 -0.07 -20.68
CA GLY A 214 -15.55 -0.73 -20.68
C GLY A 214 -14.36 0.17 -21.02
N LYS A 215 -14.57 1.47 -21.24
CA LYS A 215 -13.53 2.40 -21.72
C LYS A 215 -13.35 3.58 -20.78
N ALA A 216 -12.14 4.13 -20.79
CA ALA A 216 -11.79 5.32 -20.02
C ALA A 216 -11.55 6.53 -20.94
N SER A 217 -11.66 7.73 -20.39
CA SER A 217 -11.27 8.97 -21.06
C SER A 217 -10.60 9.95 -20.09
N LEU A 218 -10.01 11.02 -20.63
CA LEU A 218 -9.40 12.09 -19.84
C LEU A 218 -10.43 13.02 -19.19
N THR A 219 -11.67 13.00 -19.68
CA THR A 219 -12.75 13.86 -19.20
C THR A 219 -13.62 13.06 -18.23
N PRO A 220 -13.91 13.56 -17.01
CA PRO A 220 -14.82 12.86 -16.12
C PRO A 220 -16.27 12.88 -16.65
N PRO A 221 -17.11 11.88 -16.29
CA PRO A 221 -18.55 11.95 -16.50
C PRO A 221 -19.17 13.20 -15.87
N ALA A 222 -20.20 13.76 -16.50
CA ALA A 222 -20.81 15.03 -16.09
C ALA A 222 -22.34 14.97 -15.98
N GLN A 223 -22.97 13.85 -16.31
CA GLN A 223 -24.43 13.72 -16.22
C GLN A 223 -24.85 13.27 -14.82
N VAL A 224 -25.97 13.82 -14.35
CA VAL A 224 -26.61 13.37 -13.10
C VAL A 224 -26.86 11.86 -13.15
N GLY A 225 -26.58 11.18 -12.04
CA GLY A 225 -26.72 9.74 -11.92
C GLY A 225 -25.49 8.93 -12.36
N GLU A 226 -24.53 9.55 -13.04
CA GLU A 226 -23.26 8.92 -13.42
C GLU A 226 -22.30 8.80 -12.23
N THR A 227 -21.49 7.75 -12.29
CA THR A 227 -20.42 7.48 -11.34
C THR A 227 -19.12 8.06 -11.86
N ILE A 228 -18.60 9.08 -11.18
CA ILE A 228 -17.24 9.57 -11.37
C ILE A 228 -16.30 8.62 -10.62
N GLN A 229 -15.47 7.93 -11.40
CA GLN A 229 -14.44 7.04 -10.86
C GLN A 229 -13.14 7.24 -11.64
N PRO A 230 -12.05 7.68 -10.98
CA PRO A 230 -10.71 7.56 -11.51
C PRO A 230 -10.35 6.08 -11.68
N MET A 231 -9.88 5.71 -12.87
CA MET A 231 -9.36 4.37 -13.14
C MET A 231 -7.88 4.26 -12.80
N GLY A 232 -7.14 5.36 -12.91
CA GLY A 232 -5.69 5.38 -12.75
C GLY A 232 -5.03 6.54 -13.48
N VAL A 233 -3.72 6.42 -13.66
CA VAL A 233 -2.87 7.41 -14.33
C VAL A 233 -2.24 6.79 -15.58
N ILE A 234 -2.13 7.56 -16.66
CA ILE A 234 -1.44 7.13 -17.86
C ILE A 234 0.06 7.06 -17.57
N VAL A 235 0.66 5.88 -17.74
CA VAL A 235 2.11 5.66 -17.57
C VAL A 235 2.84 5.41 -18.89
N GLY A 236 2.10 5.16 -19.97
CA GLY A 236 2.70 4.98 -21.28
C GLY A 236 1.70 5.09 -22.43
N PHE A 237 2.22 5.39 -23.61
CA PHE A 237 1.44 5.50 -24.85
C PHE A 237 2.27 5.00 -26.04
N ASN A 238 1.67 4.19 -26.91
CA ASN A 238 2.38 3.60 -28.07
C ASN A 238 1.72 3.92 -29.42
N GLY A 239 0.88 4.96 -29.49
CA GLY A 239 0.18 5.38 -30.71
C GLY A 239 -1.24 4.81 -30.83
N LEU A 240 -1.47 3.57 -30.37
CA LEU A 240 -2.78 2.90 -30.46
C LEU A 240 -3.35 2.49 -29.09
N ARG A 241 -2.50 2.38 -28.08
CA ARG A 241 -2.85 1.93 -26.74
C ARG A 241 -2.28 2.87 -25.69
N THR A 242 -2.99 2.91 -24.58
CA THR A 242 -2.63 3.69 -23.41
C THR A 242 -2.40 2.69 -22.29
N CYS A 243 -1.19 2.70 -21.72
CA CYS A 243 -0.92 1.98 -20.50
C CYS A 243 -1.42 2.81 -19.32
N VAL A 244 -2.35 2.25 -18.55
CA VAL A 244 -2.92 2.90 -17.37
C VAL A 244 -2.52 2.12 -16.13
N LEU A 245 -1.79 2.75 -15.22
CA LEU A 245 -1.53 2.21 -13.89
C LEU A 245 -2.79 2.38 -13.04
N VAL A 246 -3.40 1.25 -12.66
CA VAL A 246 -4.69 1.24 -11.97
C VAL A 246 -4.56 1.83 -10.58
N ARG A 247 -5.36 2.88 -10.30
CA ARG A 247 -5.52 3.49 -8.98
C ARG A 247 -6.98 3.84 -8.77
N PHE A 248 -7.69 2.99 -8.03
CA PHE A 248 -9.05 3.29 -7.60
C PHE A 248 -9.01 4.12 -6.32
N GLU A 249 -8.86 5.43 -6.46
CA GLU A 249 -8.72 6.35 -5.31
C GLU A 249 -10.08 6.62 -4.64
N PHE A 250 -11.11 6.94 -5.43
CA PHE A 250 -12.43 7.31 -4.93
C PHE A 250 -13.54 7.02 -5.94
N ARG A 251 -14.80 7.00 -5.47
CA ARG A 251 -16.01 6.85 -6.29
C ARG A 251 -17.07 7.81 -5.79
N PHE A 252 -17.57 8.67 -6.67
CA PHE A 252 -18.68 9.57 -6.38
C PHE A 252 -19.79 9.37 -7.38
N ARG A 253 -21.04 9.42 -6.92
CA ARG A 253 -22.19 9.43 -7.81
C ARG A 253 -22.76 10.83 -7.83
N LEU A 254 -22.90 11.40 -9.03
CA LEU A 254 -23.52 12.71 -9.22
C LEU A 254 -25.00 12.61 -8.82
N ARG A 255 -25.41 13.39 -7.82
CA ARG A 255 -26.80 13.56 -7.40
C ARG A 255 -27.30 14.92 -7.90
N GLU A 256 -28.63 15.03 -8.03
CA GLU A 256 -29.32 16.32 -8.18
C GLU A 256 -29.07 17.23 -6.97
#